data_AF-A0A179BAI8-F1
#
_entry.id   AF-A0A179BAI8-F1
#
_cell.length_a   1.000
_cell.length_b   1.000
_cell.length_c   1.000
_cell.angle_alpha   90.00
_cell.angle_beta   90.00
_cell.angle_gamma   90.00
#
_symmetry.space_group_name_H-M   'P 1'
#
loop_
_entity.id
_entity.type
_entity.pdbx_description
1 polymer ?
#
loop_
_entity_poly.entity_id
_entity_poly.type
_entity_poly.pdbx_seq_one_letter_code
_entity_poly.pdbx_strand_id
1 'polypeptide(L)'
;MKSISFDTTNAICGALFVATGAFFAIQSLGLDLGTAVRMGPGYFPLVLAGVLVLLGAIIFIQALRVEGEPIDPFAWRGMLFILPAPVFFGLTVRGLGFAPSLFLTAFIACFASQKMNVFFAIILSLLLTIFSVAVFSYGLGLPFARFGPWVRF
;
A
#
# COMPACT_ATOMS: atom_id res chain seq x y z
N MET A 1 3.00 13.38 -40.00
CA MET A 1 2.45 14.06 -38.80
C MET A 1 1.99 12.94 -37.87
N LYS A 2 2.70 12.67 -36.77
CA LYS A 2 2.28 11.63 -35.80
C LYS A 2 0.98 12.13 -35.17
N SER A 3 -0.14 11.45 -35.42
CA SER A 3 -1.38 11.76 -34.71
C SER A 3 -1.12 11.55 -33.23
N ILE A 4 -1.34 12.61 -32.45
CA ILE A 4 -1.38 12.49 -31.01
C ILE A 4 -2.63 11.66 -30.73
N SER A 5 -2.43 10.39 -30.42
CA SER A 5 -3.51 9.54 -29.94
C SER A 5 -3.51 9.53 -28.41
N PHE A 6 -4.71 9.55 -27.84
CA PHE A 6 -4.94 9.86 -26.43
C PHE A 6 -5.49 8.64 -25.70
N ASP A 7 -4.71 8.11 -24.77
CA ASP A 7 -5.15 7.06 -23.87
C ASP A 7 -5.96 7.67 -22.71
N THR A 8 -7.28 7.73 -22.91
CA THR A 8 -8.20 8.30 -21.91
C THR A 8 -8.13 7.54 -20.58
N THR A 9 -7.92 6.22 -20.61
CA THR A 9 -7.88 5.37 -19.41
C THR A 9 -6.69 5.74 -18.54
N ASN A 10 -5.49 5.74 -19.12
CA ASN A 10 -4.28 6.09 -18.38
C ASN A 10 -4.23 7.57 -18.01
N ALA A 11 -4.82 8.46 -18.82
CA ALA A 11 -4.96 9.87 -18.47
C ALA A 11 -5.82 10.06 -17.21
N ILE A 12 -6.98 9.39 -17.13
CA ILE A 12 -7.84 9.46 -15.95
C ILE A 12 -7.14 8.85 -14.73
N CYS A 13 -6.53 7.68 -14.86
CA CYS A 13 -5.80 7.02 -13.76
C CYS A 13 -4.64 7.89 -13.24
N GLY A 14 -3.83 8.45 -14.15
CA GLY A 14 -2.73 9.36 -13.80
C GLY A 14 -3.24 10.61 -13.08
N ALA A 15 -4.31 11.23 -13.58
CA ALA A 15 -4.94 12.38 -12.94
C ALA A 15 -5.48 12.05 -11.54
N LEU A 16 -6.13 10.90 -11.36
CA LEU A 16 -6.61 10.44 -10.06
C LEU A 16 -5.48 10.22 -9.05
N PHE A 17 -4.35 9.63 -9.48
CA PHE A 17 -3.17 9.45 -8.62
C PHE A 17 -2.55 10.79 -8.23
N VAL A 18 -2.42 11.73 -9.17
CA VAL A 18 -1.93 13.09 -8.88
C VAL A 18 -2.87 13.79 -7.92
N ALA A 19 -4.18 13.78 -8.16
CA ALA A 19 -5.16 14.45 -7.31
C ALA A 19 -5.19 13.87 -5.88
N THR A 20 -5.22 12.54 -5.76
CA THR A 20 -5.24 11.85 -4.46
C THR A 20 -3.92 12.06 -3.71
N GLY A 21 -2.79 11.95 -4.41
CA GLY A 21 -1.48 12.22 -3.84
C GLY A 21 -1.35 13.68 -3.37
N ALA A 22 -1.76 14.64 -4.19
CA ALA A 22 -1.75 16.06 -3.82
C ALA A 22 -2.62 16.34 -2.59
N PHE A 23 -3.83 15.74 -2.54
CA PHE A 23 -4.70 15.84 -1.37
C PHE A 23 -4.01 15.35 -0.09
N PHE A 24 -3.43 14.13 -0.09
CA PHE A 24 -2.73 13.62 1.08
C PHE A 24 -1.46 14.39 1.40
N ALA A 25 -0.74 14.91 0.40
CA ALA A 25 0.42 15.76 0.61
C ALA A 25 0.03 17.04 1.37
N ILE A 26 -1.01 17.74 0.91
CA ILE A 26 -1.52 18.95 1.56
C ILE A 26 -1.95 18.66 3.00
N GLN A 27 -2.70 17.57 3.22
CA GLN A 27 -3.11 17.15 4.57
C GLN A 27 -1.90 16.85 5.48
N SER A 28 -0.85 16.26 4.92
CA SER A 28 0.36 15.88 5.66
C SER A 28 1.21 17.09 6.05
N LEU A 29 1.14 18.20 5.31
CA LEU A 29 1.82 19.45 5.66
C LEU A 29 1.24 20.10 6.93
N GLY A 30 0.00 19.77 7.29
CA GLY A 30 -0.62 20.19 8.55
C GLY A 30 -0.24 19.31 9.75
N LEU A 31 0.56 18.25 9.55
CA LEU A 31 1.00 17.32 10.58
C LEU A 31 2.50 17.52 10.86
N ASP A 32 2.93 17.21 12.09
CA ASP A 32 4.35 17.21 12.42
C ASP A 32 5.11 16.20 11.54
N LEU A 33 6.09 16.68 10.79
CA LEU A 33 6.93 15.84 9.93
C LEU A 33 8.10 15.22 10.73
N GLY A 34 8.62 15.90 11.74
CA GLY A 34 9.81 15.43 12.47
C GLY A 34 11.02 15.30 11.54
N THR A 35 11.81 14.23 11.72
CA THR A 35 13.00 13.94 10.88
C THR A 35 12.95 12.52 10.32
N ALA A 36 13.83 12.19 9.37
CA ALA A 36 13.90 10.84 8.80
C ALA A 36 14.16 9.73 9.85
N VAL A 37 14.84 10.06 10.95
CA VAL A 37 15.14 9.11 12.05
C VAL A 37 14.08 9.14 13.15
N ARG A 38 13.34 10.24 13.26
CA ARG A 38 12.22 10.43 14.19
C ARG A 38 11.01 10.94 13.41
N MET A 39 10.45 10.04 12.59
CA MET A 39 9.35 10.36 11.69
C MET A 39 8.12 10.77 12.50
N GLY A 40 7.65 11.98 12.27
CA GLY A 40 6.34 12.43 12.78
C GLY A 40 5.19 11.80 11.98
N PRO A 41 3.94 11.95 12.44
CA PRO A 41 2.77 11.35 11.80
C PRO A 41 2.57 11.80 10.34
N GLY A 42 3.05 12.98 9.96
CA GLY A 42 2.96 13.49 8.59
C GLY A 42 4.04 12.99 7.64
N TYR A 43 5.18 12.49 8.14
CA TYR A 43 6.35 12.18 7.31
C TYR A 43 6.06 11.07 6.29
N PHE A 44 5.59 9.92 6.79
CA PHE A 44 5.36 8.76 5.94
C PHE A 44 4.23 8.99 4.92
N PRO A 45 3.06 9.55 5.31
CA PRO A 45 2.04 9.97 4.36
C PRO A 45 2.55 10.95 3.29
N LEU A 46 3.36 11.95 3.66
CA LEU A 46 3.90 12.94 2.71
C LEU A 46 4.82 12.28 1.67
N VAL A 47 5.71 11.39 2.09
CA VAL A 47 6.62 10.68 1.18
C VAL A 47 5.83 9.79 0.21
N LEU A 48 4.88 9.00 0.71
CA LEU A 48 4.02 8.16 -0.14
C LEU A 48 3.17 8.99 -1.10
N ALA A 49 2.63 10.12 -0.63
CA ALA A 49 1.89 11.06 -1.46
C ALA A 49 2.77 11.63 -2.57
N GLY A 50 4.01 12.01 -2.28
CA GLY A 50 4.98 12.48 -3.26
C GLY A 50 5.31 11.43 -4.33
N VAL A 51 5.53 10.18 -3.91
CA VAL A 51 5.75 9.06 -4.84
C VAL A 51 4.50 8.84 -5.71
N LEU A 52 3.30 8.88 -5.12
CA LEU A 52 2.04 8.71 -5.85
C LEU A 52 1.81 9.82 -6.88
N VAL A 53 2.07 11.08 -6.53
CA VAL A 53 2.01 12.22 -7.46
C VAL A 53 3.00 12.03 -8.60
N LEU A 54 4.24 11.64 -8.30
CA LEU A 54 5.28 11.44 -9.31
C LEU A 54 4.90 10.32 -10.29
N LEU A 55 4.47 9.16 -9.78
CA LEU A 55 4.02 8.05 -10.62
C LEU A 55 2.77 8.43 -11.44
N GLY A 56 1.81 9.13 -10.83
CA GLY A 56 0.61 9.63 -11.51
C GLY A 56 0.95 10.59 -12.65
N ALA A 57 1.88 11.53 -12.43
CA ALA A 57 2.34 12.46 -13.45
C ALA A 57 3.04 11.75 -14.61
N ILE A 58 3.88 10.75 -14.31
CA ILE A 58 4.55 9.91 -15.31
C ILE A 58 3.51 9.17 -16.17
N ILE A 59 2.50 8.55 -15.55
CA ILE A 59 1.43 7.84 -16.26
C ILE A 59 0.62 8.81 -17.12
N PHE A 60 0.26 9.98 -16.58
CA PHE A 60 -0.49 11.01 -17.29
C PHE A 60 0.25 11.50 -18.54
N ILE A 61 1.56 11.79 -18.43
CA ILE A 61 2.38 12.22 -19.57
C ILE A 61 2.50 11.12 -20.63
N GLN A 62 2.61 9.85 -20.21
CA GLN A 62 2.66 8.72 -21.14
C GLN A 62 1.34 8.51 -21.89
N ALA A 63 0.20 8.73 -21.22
CA ALA A 63 -1.12 8.62 -21.82
C ALA A 63 -1.35 9.59 -23.00
N LEU A 64 -0.61 10.71 -23.04
CA LEU A 64 -0.64 11.67 -24.15
C LEU A 64 0.14 11.21 -25.39
N ARG A 65 0.88 10.10 -25.30
CA ARG A 65 1.83 9.64 -26.34
C ARG A 65 1.49 8.29 -26.97
N VAL A 66 0.51 7.57 -26.44
CA VAL A 66 0.23 6.17 -26.78
C VAL A 66 -1.26 5.98 -27.05
N GLU A 67 -1.60 5.12 -28.01
CA GLU A 67 -2.98 4.66 -28.23
C GLU A 67 -3.46 3.82 -27.06
N GLY A 68 -4.56 4.24 -26.43
CA GLY A 68 -5.11 3.58 -25.25
C GLY A 68 -5.95 2.36 -25.57
N GLU A 69 -5.88 1.37 -24.69
CA GLU A 69 -6.81 0.24 -24.65
C GLU A 69 -8.11 0.64 -23.91
N PRO A 70 -9.25 0.01 -24.24
CA PRO A 70 -10.51 0.26 -23.57
C PRO A 70 -10.43 -0.02 -22.06
N ILE A 71 -11.28 0.66 -21.29
CA ILE A 71 -11.35 0.51 -19.83
C ILE A 71 -11.78 -0.92 -19.48
N ASP A 72 -10.89 -1.68 -18.86
CA ASP A 72 -11.19 -2.99 -18.32
C ASP A 72 -12.21 -2.93 -17.16
N PRO A 73 -12.95 -4.03 -16.88
CA PRO A 73 -13.88 -4.08 -15.76
C PRO A 73 -13.20 -3.77 -14.41
N PHE A 74 -13.91 -3.04 -13.55
CA PHE A 74 -13.44 -2.72 -12.21
C PHE A 74 -13.03 -3.97 -11.42
N ALA A 75 -11.81 -3.95 -10.86
CA ALA A 75 -11.25 -5.04 -10.06
C ALA A 75 -11.83 -5.06 -8.63
N TRP A 76 -13.14 -5.26 -8.49
CA TRP A 76 -13.86 -5.29 -7.21
C TRP A 76 -13.20 -6.17 -6.16
N ARG A 77 -12.79 -7.38 -6.56
CA ARG A 77 -12.12 -8.32 -5.65
C ARG A 77 -10.81 -7.75 -5.12
N GLY A 78 -10.00 -7.17 -5.99
CA GLY A 78 -8.74 -6.52 -5.61
C GLY A 78 -8.97 -5.40 -4.61
N MET A 79 -9.94 -4.51 -4.88
CA MET A 79 -10.29 -3.41 -3.98
C MET A 79 -10.76 -3.90 -2.60
N LEU A 80 -11.64 -4.92 -2.57
CA LEU A 80 -12.19 -5.47 -1.33
C LEU A 80 -11.15 -6.17 -0.45
N PHE A 81 -10.06 -6.70 -1.01
CA PHE A 81 -8.99 -7.33 -0.22
C PHE A 81 -7.85 -6.36 0.13
N ILE A 82 -7.50 -5.43 -0.77
CA ILE A 82 -6.35 -4.53 -0.57
C ILE A 82 -6.69 -3.34 0.32
N LEU A 83 -7.82 -2.67 0.12
CA LEU A 83 -8.17 -1.45 0.87
C LEU A 83 -8.34 -1.69 2.40
N PRO A 84 -9.03 -2.75 2.86
CA PRO A 84 -9.18 -2.97 4.30
C PRO A 84 -7.94 -3.62 4.95
N ALA A 85 -6.99 -4.17 4.19
CA ALA A 85 -5.85 -4.90 4.75
C ALA A 85 -4.97 -4.03 5.70
N PRO A 86 -4.58 -2.80 5.33
CA PRO A 86 -3.87 -1.90 6.25
C PRO A 86 -4.71 -1.46 7.45
N VAL A 87 -6.03 -1.30 7.27
CA VAL A 87 -6.95 -0.96 8.37
C VAL A 87 -7.01 -2.11 9.37
N PHE A 88 -7.17 -3.35 8.88
CA PHE A 88 -7.13 -4.55 9.70
C PHE A 88 -5.81 -4.68 10.46
N PHE A 89 -4.67 -4.40 9.81
CA PHE A 89 -3.37 -4.38 10.48
C PHE A 89 -3.34 -3.36 11.63
N GLY A 90 -3.72 -2.10 11.35
CA GLY A 90 -3.71 -1.03 12.34
C GLY A 90 -4.60 -1.30 13.56
N LEU A 91 -5.75 -1.93 13.34
CA LEU A 91 -6.68 -2.30 14.41
C LEU A 91 -6.20 -3.49 15.24
N THR A 92 -5.54 -4.47 14.61
CA THR A 92 -5.18 -5.72 15.28
C THR A 92 -3.79 -5.71 15.90
N VAL A 93 -2.86 -4.88 15.40
CA VAL A 93 -1.43 -4.93 15.79
C VAL A 93 -1.21 -4.71 17.30
N ARG A 94 -2.06 -3.90 17.95
CA ARG A 94 -1.99 -3.68 19.41
C ARG A 94 -2.50 -4.88 20.23
N GLY A 95 -3.45 -5.66 19.69
CA GLY A 95 -4.10 -6.77 20.36
C GLY A 95 -3.46 -8.13 20.07
N LEU A 96 -3.32 -8.48 18.78
CA LEU A 96 -2.68 -9.72 18.32
C LEU A 96 -1.16 -9.65 18.39
N GLY A 97 -0.58 -8.46 18.25
CA GLY A 97 0.86 -8.26 18.12
C GLY A 97 1.32 -8.27 16.67
N PHE A 98 2.59 -7.90 16.45
CA PHE A 98 3.15 -7.66 15.13
C PHE A 98 3.11 -8.88 14.20
N ALA A 99 3.54 -10.05 14.68
CA ALA A 99 3.65 -11.25 13.83
C ALA A 99 2.28 -11.77 13.34
N PRO A 100 1.31 -12.08 14.22
CA PRO A 100 0.00 -12.59 13.78
C PRO A 100 -0.82 -11.55 13.01
N SER A 101 -0.77 -10.26 13.38
CA SER A 101 -1.44 -9.21 12.59
C SER A 101 -0.87 -9.12 11.19
N LEU A 102 0.45 -9.14 11.04
CA LEU A 102 1.09 -9.05 9.74
C LEU A 102 0.78 -10.28 8.87
N PHE A 103 0.82 -11.48 9.46
CA PHE A 103 0.47 -12.71 8.76
C PHE A 103 -0.96 -12.65 8.21
N LEU A 104 -1.93 -12.31 9.06
CA LEU A 104 -3.33 -12.24 8.65
C LEU A 104 -3.56 -11.14 7.61
N THR A 105 -2.97 -9.96 7.78
CA THR A 105 -3.04 -8.88 6.79
C THR A 105 -2.48 -9.31 5.43
N ALA A 106 -1.29 -9.93 5.41
CA ALA A 106 -0.67 -10.40 4.19
C ALA A 106 -1.49 -11.52 3.54
N PHE A 107 -2.02 -12.44 4.35
CA PHE A 107 -2.85 -13.55 3.89
C PHE A 107 -4.14 -13.04 3.23
N ILE A 108 -4.85 -12.08 3.86
CA ILE A 108 -6.03 -11.42 3.29
C ILE A 108 -5.67 -10.73 1.97
N ALA A 109 -4.57 -9.97 1.95
CA ALA A 109 -4.13 -9.26 0.75
C ALA A 109 -3.78 -10.19 -0.42
N CYS A 110 -3.27 -11.41 -0.16
CA CYS A 110 -2.95 -12.38 -1.20
C CYS A 110 -4.17 -12.77 -2.05
N PHE A 111 -5.38 -12.77 -1.47
CA PHE A 111 -6.62 -13.09 -2.19
C PHE A 111 -7.12 -11.97 -3.11
N ALA A 112 -6.45 -10.81 -3.12
CA ALA A 112 -6.68 -9.81 -4.16
C ALA A 112 -6.44 -10.36 -5.57
N SER A 113 -5.47 -11.28 -5.74
CA SER A 113 -5.14 -11.89 -7.02
C SER A 113 -5.99 -13.13 -7.32
N GLN A 114 -6.70 -13.13 -8.47
CA GLN A 114 -7.51 -14.27 -8.97
C GLN A 114 -6.71 -15.56 -9.15
N LYS A 115 -5.39 -15.45 -9.32
CA LYS A 115 -4.49 -16.59 -9.56
C LYS A 115 -3.96 -17.23 -8.27
N MET A 116 -4.32 -16.70 -7.10
CA MET A 116 -3.75 -17.13 -5.83
C MET A 116 -4.44 -18.39 -5.28
N ASN A 117 -3.66 -19.42 -4.97
CA ASN A 117 -4.13 -20.58 -4.21
C ASN A 117 -3.87 -20.38 -2.72
N VAL A 118 -4.71 -20.98 -1.88
CA VAL A 118 -4.60 -20.90 -0.41
C VAL A 118 -3.21 -21.36 0.08
N PHE A 119 -2.67 -22.44 -0.49
CA PHE A 119 -1.35 -22.94 -0.13
C PHE A 119 -0.23 -21.91 -0.40
N PHE A 120 -0.24 -21.29 -1.59
CA PHE A 120 0.72 -20.24 -1.92
C PHE A 120 0.51 -18.98 -1.07
N ALA A 121 -0.73 -18.63 -0.75
CA ALA A 121 -1.03 -17.51 0.15
C ALA A 121 -0.47 -17.75 1.55
N ILE A 122 -0.60 -18.96 2.10
CA ILE A 122 -0.02 -19.32 3.42
C ILE A 122 1.50 -19.20 3.37
N ILE A 123 2.16 -19.78 2.36
CA ILE A 123 3.62 -19.72 2.24
C ILE A 123 4.09 -18.27 2.11
N LEU A 124 3.48 -17.49 1.22
CA LEU A 124 3.89 -16.12 0.95
C LEU A 124 3.71 -15.23 2.19
N SER A 125 2.55 -15.32 2.84
CA SER A 125 2.29 -14.56 4.07
C SER A 125 3.19 -14.99 5.22
N LEU A 126 3.50 -16.29 5.36
CA LEU A 126 4.42 -16.79 6.39
C LEU A 126 5.85 -16.28 6.15
N LEU A 127 6.37 -16.39 4.92
CA LEU A 127 7.71 -15.91 4.57
C LEU A 127 7.83 -14.39 4.76
N LEU A 128 6.83 -13.62 4.30
CA LEU A 128 6.79 -12.17 4.52
C LEU A 128 6.78 -11.83 6.01
N THR A 129 6.04 -12.59 6.81
CA THR A 129 5.97 -12.38 8.26
C THR A 129 7.30 -12.69 8.93
N ILE A 130 7.93 -13.84 8.62
CA ILE A 130 9.23 -14.23 9.16
C ILE A 130 10.29 -13.18 8.80
N PHE A 131 10.36 -12.79 7.53
CA PHE A 131 11.28 -11.77 7.06
C PHE A 131 11.07 -10.42 7.77
N SER A 132 9.81 -9.99 7.89
CA SER A 132 9.49 -8.73 8.55
C SER A 132 9.80 -8.77 10.05
N VAL A 133 9.51 -9.87 10.73
CA VAL A 133 9.88 -10.04 12.14
C VAL A 133 11.40 -10.03 12.31
N ALA A 134 12.15 -10.69 11.42
CA ALA A 134 13.60 -10.67 11.41
C ALA A 134 14.15 -9.25 11.26
N VAL A 135 13.68 -8.49 10.27
CA VAL A 135 14.16 -7.13 10.01
C VAL A 135 13.69 -6.14 11.08
N PHE A 136 12.40 -6.08 11.37
CA PHE A 136 11.83 -5.03 12.22
C PHE A 136 11.95 -5.31 13.71
N SER A 137 11.81 -6.57 14.14
CA SER A 137 11.92 -6.90 15.57
C SER A 137 13.36 -7.19 15.98
N TYR A 138 14.10 -7.96 15.20
CA TYR A 138 15.48 -8.33 15.57
C TYR A 138 16.53 -7.39 14.98
N GLY A 139 16.40 -6.98 13.72
CA GLY A 139 17.37 -6.09 13.06
C GLY A 139 17.29 -4.64 13.54
N LEU A 140 16.09 -4.07 13.58
CA LEU A 140 15.85 -2.67 13.95
C LEU A 140 15.48 -2.48 15.43
N GLY A 141 15.14 -3.56 16.14
CA GLY A 141 14.80 -3.49 17.56
C GLY A 141 13.53 -2.68 17.87
N LEU A 142 12.55 -2.65 16.95
CA LEU A 142 11.32 -1.87 17.17
C LEU A 142 10.57 -2.39 18.41
N PRO A 143 10.00 -1.50 19.25
CA PRO A 143 9.32 -1.85 20.49
C PRO A 143 7.90 -2.41 20.25
N PHE A 144 7.71 -3.19 19.20
CA PHE A 144 6.45 -3.89 18.94
C PHE A 144 6.40 -5.20 19.70
N ALA A 145 5.27 -5.45 20.39
CA ALA A 145 4.98 -6.76 20.93
C ALA A 145 4.83 -7.76 19.78
N ARG A 146 5.73 -8.74 19.67
CA ARG A 146 5.67 -9.79 18.63
C ARG A 146 4.34 -10.55 18.68
N PHE A 147 3.93 -10.86 19.90
CA PHE A 147 2.66 -11.47 20.26
C PHE A 147 2.00 -10.55 21.28
N GLY A 148 0.77 -10.16 21.03
CA GLY A 148 0.01 -9.24 21.86
C GLY A 148 -0.78 -9.95 22.96
N PRO A 149 -1.53 -9.20 23.78
CA PRO A 149 -2.27 -9.75 24.92
C PRO A 149 -3.30 -10.81 24.53
N TRP A 150 -3.87 -10.75 23.32
CA TRP A 150 -4.91 -11.70 22.90
C TRP A 150 -4.41 -13.13 22.69
N VAL A 151 -3.11 -13.32 22.52
CA VAL A 151 -2.47 -14.61 22.26
C VAL A 151 -1.54 -15.05 23.39
N ARG A 152 -1.39 -14.23 24.43
CA ARG A 152 -0.63 -14.54 25.64
C ARG A 152 -1.63 -14.99 26.71
N PHE A 153 -1.94 -16.28 26.71
CA PHE A 153 -2.66 -16.96 27.78
C PHE A 153 -1.66 -17.42 28.84
#